data_AF-A0A358R640-F1
#
_entry.id   AF-A0A358R640-F1
#
_cell.length_a   1.000
_cell.length_b   1.000
_cell.length_c   1.000
_cell.angle_alpha   90.00
_cell.angle_beta   90.00
_cell.angle_gamma   90.00
#
_symmetry.space_group_name_H-M   'P 1'
#
loop_
_entity.id
_entity.type
_entity.pdbx_description
1 polymer ?
#
loop_
_entity_poly.entity_id
_entity_poly.type
_entity_poly.pdbx_seq_one_letter_code
_entity_poly.pdbx_strand_id
1 'polypeptide(L)'
;EPPFKALELGYPTEVEGSSSPLLLDCAPVSQKVHLVYPRRETSFGIKPAVDVYWYDGGLQPEKPEGWEEAQQYRPESWNPGLSLNHQGGGVIFHGEDDTLVCGCYGADPWLLSGRVPNLPQTERRVESNNHQMDWVRASKESSDSRVETKSNFAESGPFNEMVVMGVLAVRLQGLNKKLKWDGENMQFTNINTDETLTMITKMDPTPGSFSRERTEPFNALEFAEGLIRTNYREGWSLPDMPA
;
A
#
# COMPACT_ATOMS: atom_id res chain seq x y z
N GLU A 1 -3.68 4.97 1.42
CA GLU A 1 -3.89 5.79 2.62
C GLU A 1 -5.15 5.38 3.39
N PRO A 2 -6.36 5.26 2.80
CA PRO A 2 -7.59 5.04 3.58
C PRO A 2 -7.55 3.86 4.56
N PRO A 3 -7.11 2.64 4.17
CA PRO A 3 -7.08 1.53 5.13
C PRO A 3 -5.98 1.71 6.19
N PHE A 4 -4.83 2.29 5.84
CA PHE A 4 -3.74 2.53 6.77
C PHE A 4 -4.17 3.46 7.90
N LYS A 5 -4.78 4.59 7.54
CA LYS A 5 -5.24 5.58 8.50
C LYS A 5 -6.49 5.13 9.27
N ALA A 6 -7.54 4.69 8.56
CA ALA A 6 -8.82 4.35 9.19
C ALA A 6 -8.73 3.14 10.15
N LEU A 7 -7.77 2.24 9.90
CA LEU A 7 -7.57 1.07 10.74
C LEU A 7 -6.38 1.22 11.70
N GLU A 8 -5.72 2.40 11.74
CA GLU A 8 -4.53 2.67 12.55
C GLU A 8 -3.48 1.55 12.41
N LEU A 9 -3.07 1.30 11.16
CA LEU A 9 -2.08 0.27 10.86
C LEU A 9 -0.67 0.75 11.24
N GLY A 10 0.15 -0.19 11.72
CA GLY A 10 1.60 -0.02 11.89
C GLY A 10 2.34 -0.87 10.86
N TYR A 11 3.23 -1.75 11.31
CA TYR A 11 3.92 -2.71 10.46
C TYR A 11 3.11 -3.98 10.21
N PRO A 12 3.12 -4.52 8.98
CA PRO A 12 2.66 -5.89 8.75
C PRO A 12 3.66 -6.87 9.39
N THR A 13 3.20 -8.04 9.83
CA THR A 13 4.09 -9.13 10.31
C THR A 13 4.46 -10.10 9.21
N GLU A 14 3.64 -10.16 8.16
CA GLU A 14 3.88 -11.02 7.01
C GLU A 14 3.49 -10.31 5.71
N VAL A 15 4.21 -10.62 4.64
CA VAL A 15 3.91 -10.10 3.31
C VAL A 15 4.16 -11.14 2.23
N GLU A 16 3.32 -11.13 1.20
CA GLU A 16 3.48 -11.94 -0.01
C GLU A 16 3.12 -11.09 -1.23
N GLY A 17 3.93 -11.18 -2.28
CA GLY A 17 3.74 -10.41 -3.51
C GLY A 17 3.91 -11.29 -4.73
N SER A 18 3.14 -11.00 -5.77
CA SER A 18 3.33 -11.58 -7.10
C SER A 18 3.03 -10.55 -8.17
N SER A 19 3.65 -10.70 -9.33
CA SER A 19 3.45 -9.77 -10.43
C SER A 19 3.47 -10.44 -11.80
N SER A 20 3.04 -9.68 -12.81
CA SER A 20 3.48 -9.90 -14.18
C SER A 20 5.03 -9.93 -14.24
N PRO A 21 5.64 -10.45 -15.31
CA PRO A 21 7.09 -10.60 -15.39
C PRO A 21 7.86 -9.33 -15.00
N LEU A 22 8.69 -9.45 -13.95
CA LEU A 22 9.42 -8.34 -13.35
C LEU A 22 10.85 -8.26 -13.90
N LEU A 23 11.22 -7.09 -14.43
CA LEU A 23 12.59 -6.81 -14.85
C LEU A 23 13.39 -6.21 -13.70
N LEU A 24 14.71 -6.31 -13.79
CA LEU A 24 15.65 -5.71 -12.84
C LEU A 24 15.39 -4.19 -12.70
N ASP A 25 15.25 -3.49 -13.82
CA ASP A 25 15.23 -2.02 -13.84
C ASP A 25 13.83 -1.40 -14.03
N CYS A 26 12.78 -2.22 -14.19
CA CYS A 26 11.42 -1.74 -14.48
C CYS A 26 10.39 -2.33 -13.52
N ALA A 27 9.37 -1.54 -13.19
CA ALA A 27 8.19 -2.00 -12.48
C ALA A 27 7.39 -3.01 -13.35
N PRO A 28 6.65 -3.96 -12.73
CA PRO A 28 5.80 -4.86 -13.48
C PRO A 28 4.56 -4.12 -14.00
N VAL A 29 3.92 -4.65 -15.04
CA VAL A 29 2.68 -4.08 -15.60
C VAL A 29 1.51 -4.23 -14.62
N SER A 30 1.46 -5.35 -13.91
CA SER A 30 0.47 -5.65 -12.88
C SER A 30 1.07 -6.41 -11.71
N GLN A 31 0.49 -6.23 -10.53
CA GLN A 31 0.93 -6.86 -9.28
C GLN A 31 -0.23 -7.06 -8.30
N LYS A 32 -0.08 -8.05 -7.44
CA LYS A 32 -0.90 -8.28 -6.25
C LYS A 32 0.00 -8.42 -5.03
N VAL A 33 -0.37 -7.77 -3.93
CA VAL A 33 0.30 -7.87 -2.63
C VAL A 33 -0.72 -8.27 -1.57
N HIS A 34 -0.31 -9.14 -0.66
CA HIS A 34 -1.02 -9.49 0.56
C HIS A 34 -0.16 -9.12 1.77
N LEU A 35 -0.69 -8.24 2.63
CA LEU A 35 -0.06 -7.78 3.86
C LEU A 35 -0.90 -8.29 5.04
N VAL A 36 -0.27 -8.93 6.01
CA VAL A 36 -0.93 -9.40 7.24
C VAL A 36 -0.54 -8.46 8.37
N TYR A 37 -1.53 -7.79 8.95
CA TYR A 37 -1.33 -6.93 10.12
C TYR A 37 -1.75 -7.64 11.40
N PRO A 38 -0.98 -7.52 12.48
CA PRO A 38 -1.30 -8.18 13.74
C PRO A 38 -2.50 -7.52 14.42
N ARG A 39 -3.02 -8.22 15.44
CA ARG A 39 -3.88 -7.62 16.47
C ARG A 39 -3.17 -6.41 17.07
N ARG A 40 -3.89 -5.30 17.23
CA ARG A 40 -3.31 -4.03 17.71
C ARG A 40 -4.31 -3.24 18.54
N GLU A 41 -3.78 -2.38 19.39
CA GLU A 41 -4.56 -1.35 20.08
C GLU A 41 -4.79 -0.18 19.11
N THR A 42 -6.02 0.34 19.09
CA THR A 42 -6.37 1.53 18.30
C THR A 42 -7.20 2.48 19.16
N SER A 43 -7.46 3.69 18.66
CA SER A 43 -8.38 4.63 19.31
C SER A 43 -9.81 4.08 19.47
N PHE A 44 -10.16 3.01 18.75
CA PHE A 44 -11.43 2.30 18.82
C PHE A 44 -11.36 1.02 19.68
N GLY A 45 -10.34 0.90 20.52
CA GLY A 45 -10.06 -0.28 21.34
C GLY A 45 -9.21 -1.32 20.62
N ILE A 46 -9.16 -2.54 21.15
CA ILE A 46 -8.35 -3.59 20.55
C ILE A 46 -9.04 -4.14 19.30
N LYS A 47 -8.33 -4.14 18.17
CA LYS A 47 -8.79 -4.71 16.89
C LYS A 47 -8.06 -6.01 16.57
N PRO A 48 -8.73 -6.98 15.93
CA PRO A 48 -8.10 -8.23 15.51
C PRO A 48 -7.04 -7.99 14.43
N ALA A 49 -6.30 -9.06 14.12
CA ALA A 49 -5.46 -9.09 12.92
C ALA A 49 -6.31 -8.80 11.68
N VAL A 50 -5.70 -8.18 10.67
CA VAL A 50 -6.40 -7.82 9.43
C VAL A 50 -5.51 -8.06 8.23
N ASP A 51 -6.10 -8.66 7.20
CA ASP A 51 -5.47 -8.83 5.90
C ASP A 51 -5.74 -7.62 5.01
N VAL A 52 -4.70 -7.11 4.37
CA VAL A 52 -4.81 -6.08 3.33
C VAL A 52 -4.32 -6.64 2.03
N TYR A 53 -5.22 -6.69 1.04
CA TYR A 53 -4.91 -7.07 -0.32
C TYR A 53 -4.82 -5.83 -1.20
N TRP A 54 -3.71 -5.69 -1.92
CA TRP A 54 -3.48 -4.62 -2.87
C TRP A 54 -3.39 -5.18 -4.28
N TYR A 55 -4.01 -4.50 -5.25
CA TYR A 55 -4.03 -4.89 -6.65
C TYR A 55 -3.69 -3.68 -7.53
N ASP A 56 -2.91 -3.90 -8.59
CA ASP A 56 -2.50 -2.88 -9.55
C ASP A 56 -2.39 -3.47 -10.97
N GLY A 57 -2.40 -2.61 -11.99
CA GLY A 57 -2.25 -3.00 -13.39
C GLY A 57 -3.49 -3.67 -13.99
N GLY A 58 -4.67 -3.22 -13.58
CA GLY A 58 -5.96 -3.74 -14.05
C GLY A 58 -6.46 -4.98 -13.31
N LEU A 59 -5.66 -5.53 -12.39
CA LEU A 59 -6.13 -6.55 -11.46
C LEU A 59 -7.13 -5.93 -10.47
N GLN A 60 -8.15 -6.69 -10.11
CA GLN A 60 -9.15 -6.30 -9.11
C GLN A 60 -9.42 -7.48 -8.18
N PRO A 61 -9.81 -7.22 -6.92
CA PRO A 61 -10.43 -8.24 -6.10
C PRO A 61 -11.75 -8.68 -6.74
N GLU A 62 -12.26 -9.82 -6.27
CA GLU A 62 -13.65 -10.17 -6.50
C GLU A 62 -14.56 -9.08 -5.94
N LYS A 63 -15.73 -8.91 -6.57
CA LYS A 63 -16.72 -7.97 -6.04
C LYS A 63 -17.24 -8.52 -4.71
N PRO A 64 -17.46 -7.67 -3.70
CA PRO A 64 -18.05 -8.11 -2.45
C PRO A 64 -19.44 -8.71 -2.69
N GLU A 65 -19.87 -9.61 -1.81
CA GLU A 65 -21.22 -10.16 -1.85
C GLU A 65 -22.28 -9.03 -1.81
N GLY A 66 -23.31 -9.13 -2.65
CA GLY A 66 -24.36 -8.11 -2.77
C GLY A 66 -23.97 -6.87 -3.58
N TRP A 67 -22.81 -6.86 -4.26
CA TRP A 67 -22.32 -5.70 -5.01
C TRP A 67 -23.29 -5.20 -6.09
N GLU A 68 -23.96 -6.11 -6.81
CA GLU A 68 -24.88 -5.74 -7.90
C GLU A 68 -26.14 -5.09 -7.35
N GLU A 69 -26.74 -5.67 -6.32
CA GLU A 69 -27.93 -5.16 -5.65
C GLU A 69 -27.64 -3.83 -4.94
N ALA A 70 -26.46 -3.69 -4.35
CA ALA A 70 -26.04 -2.48 -3.65
C ALA A 70 -25.92 -1.27 -4.57
N GLN A 71 -25.84 -1.44 -5.89
CA GLN A 71 -25.77 -0.30 -6.83
C GLN A 71 -26.96 0.65 -6.74
N GLN A 72 -28.10 0.20 -6.22
CA GLN A 72 -29.25 1.06 -5.96
C GLN A 72 -28.98 2.14 -4.88
N TYR A 73 -28.00 1.90 -4.00
CA TYR A 73 -27.60 2.80 -2.92
C TYR A 73 -26.33 3.60 -3.24
N ARG A 74 -25.72 3.33 -4.39
CA ARG A 74 -24.51 4.01 -4.85
C ARG A 74 -24.75 5.51 -4.96
N PRO A 75 -23.85 6.38 -4.43
CA PRO A 75 -23.95 7.82 -4.60
C PRO A 75 -23.97 8.22 -6.08
N GLU A 76 -24.71 9.28 -6.44
CA GLU A 76 -24.76 9.78 -7.82
C GLU A 76 -23.37 10.16 -8.34
N SER A 77 -22.49 10.67 -7.48
CA SER A 77 -21.12 11.05 -7.82
C SER A 77 -20.22 9.88 -8.20
N TRP A 78 -20.58 8.64 -7.84
CA TRP A 78 -19.80 7.46 -8.22
C TRP A 78 -19.88 7.17 -9.71
N ASN A 79 -18.87 6.47 -10.23
CA ASN A 79 -18.93 5.94 -11.58
C ASN A 79 -20.12 4.97 -11.74
N PRO A 80 -20.93 5.11 -12.81
CA PRO A 80 -22.06 4.20 -13.04
C PRO A 80 -21.58 2.79 -13.43
N GLY A 81 -22.47 1.81 -13.25
CA GLY A 81 -22.19 0.40 -13.50
C GLY A 81 -21.45 -0.28 -12.36
N LEU A 82 -21.02 -1.53 -12.57
CA LEU A 82 -20.40 -2.39 -11.54
C LEU A 82 -18.90 -2.09 -11.31
N SER A 83 -18.42 -0.91 -11.70
CA SER A 83 -17.01 -0.54 -11.57
C SER A 83 -16.65 -0.25 -10.11
N LEU A 84 -15.59 -0.89 -9.62
CA LEU A 84 -14.97 -0.50 -8.33
C LEU A 84 -14.03 0.68 -8.47
N ASN A 85 -13.60 1.02 -9.70
CA ASN A 85 -12.75 2.16 -9.93
C ASN A 85 -13.60 3.42 -9.88
N HIS A 86 -13.40 4.23 -8.84
CA HIS A 86 -13.95 5.56 -8.66
C HIS A 86 -12.82 6.56 -8.38
N GLN A 87 -12.70 7.59 -9.22
CA GLN A 87 -11.59 8.55 -9.19
C GLN A 87 -10.17 7.94 -9.27
N GLY A 88 -10.01 6.81 -9.96
CA GLY A 88 -8.70 6.18 -10.21
C GLY A 88 -8.39 4.97 -9.33
N GLY A 89 -9.28 4.58 -8.41
CA GLY A 89 -9.09 3.40 -7.56
C GLY A 89 -10.34 3.04 -6.77
N GLY A 90 -10.23 2.03 -5.92
CA GLY A 90 -11.31 1.61 -5.03
C GLY A 90 -10.76 0.85 -3.84
N VAL A 91 -11.40 1.01 -2.69
CA VAL A 91 -11.09 0.28 -1.45
C VAL A 91 -12.36 -0.37 -0.96
N ILE A 92 -12.25 -1.63 -0.54
CA ILE A 92 -13.32 -2.39 0.10
C ILE A 92 -12.88 -2.67 1.54
N PHE A 93 -13.73 -2.32 2.49
CA PHE A 93 -13.58 -2.69 3.89
C PHE A 93 -14.65 -3.72 4.23
N HIS A 94 -14.21 -4.90 4.64
CA HIS A 94 -15.10 -5.96 5.11
C HIS A 94 -15.27 -5.82 6.62
N GLY A 95 -16.46 -5.37 7.04
CA GLY A 95 -16.86 -5.31 8.45
C GLY A 95 -17.77 -6.49 8.81
N GLU A 96 -17.99 -6.66 10.12
CA GLU A 96 -18.91 -7.70 10.63
C GLU A 96 -20.38 -7.37 10.32
N ASP A 97 -20.74 -6.07 10.35
CA ASP A 97 -22.12 -5.62 10.13
C ASP A 97 -22.40 -5.20 8.68
N ASP A 98 -21.38 -4.80 7.94
CA ASP A 98 -21.54 -4.15 6.64
C ASP A 98 -20.22 -4.13 5.85
N THR A 99 -20.34 -3.90 4.54
CA THR A 99 -19.20 -3.64 3.68
C THR A 99 -19.18 -2.16 3.30
N LEU A 100 -18.07 -1.48 3.57
CA LEU A 100 -17.84 -0.10 3.17
C LEU A 100 -16.98 -0.09 1.91
N VAL A 101 -17.39 0.68 0.92
CA VAL A 101 -16.57 0.98 -0.25
C VAL A 101 -16.30 2.47 -0.37
N CYS A 102 -15.10 2.81 -0.84
CA CYS A 102 -14.75 4.18 -1.18
C CYS A 102 -13.85 4.21 -2.42
N GLY A 103 -13.84 5.33 -3.12
CA GLY A 103 -12.97 5.55 -4.27
C GLY A 103 -11.53 5.83 -3.87
N CYS A 104 -10.73 6.25 -4.85
CA CYS A 104 -9.37 6.71 -4.62
C CYS A 104 -9.32 7.78 -3.51
N TYR A 105 -8.32 7.70 -2.63
CA TYR A 105 -8.14 8.61 -1.48
C TYR A 105 -9.34 8.70 -0.52
N GLY A 106 -10.22 7.68 -0.49
CA GLY A 106 -11.38 7.68 0.38
C GLY A 106 -12.56 8.50 -0.16
N ALA A 107 -12.58 8.79 -1.46
CA ALA A 107 -13.64 9.56 -2.10
C ALA A 107 -15.02 8.87 -2.00
N ASP A 108 -16.05 9.67 -1.70
CA ASP A 108 -17.46 9.30 -1.71
C ASP A 108 -17.77 7.94 -1.03
N PRO A 109 -17.40 7.73 0.25
CA PRO A 109 -17.60 6.45 0.91
C PRO A 109 -19.09 6.11 1.06
N TRP A 110 -19.47 4.84 0.87
CA TRP A 110 -20.83 4.36 1.07
C TRP A 110 -20.89 2.89 1.51
N LEU A 111 -21.95 2.53 2.22
CA LEU A 111 -22.19 1.17 2.71
C LEU A 111 -23.07 0.40 1.74
N LEU A 112 -22.75 -0.88 1.52
CA LEU A 112 -23.51 -1.75 0.61
C LEU A 112 -24.97 -1.93 1.05
N SER A 113 -25.25 -1.83 2.35
CA SER A 113 -26.62 -1.84 2.90
C SER A 113 -27.43 -0.57 2.59
N GLY A 114 -26.81 0.48 2.07
CA GLY A 114 -27.41 1.81 1.92
C GLY A 114 -27.56 2.59 3.23
N ARG A 115 -27.11 2.04 4.37
CA ARG A 115 -27.10 2.75 5.65
C ARG A 115 -26.21 3.99 5.55
N VAL A 116 -26.71 5.12 6.07
CA VAL A 116 -25.94 6.36 6.20
C VAL A 116 -25.67 6.58 7.70
N PRO A 117 -24.46 6.29 8.18
CA PRO A 117 -24.14 6.45 9.59
C PRO A 117 -24.05 7.94 9.95
N ASN A 118 -24.68 8.33 11.05
CA ASN A 118 -24.55 9.68 11.60
C ASN A 118 -23.33 9.74 12.53
N LEU A 119 -22.20 10.20 12.01
CA LEU A 119 -20.92 10.25 12.72
C LEU A 119 -20.44 11.70 12.92
N PRO A 120 -19.81 12.02 14.06
CA PRO A 120 -19.19 13.32 14.25
C PRO A 120 -18.04 13.51 13.27
N GLN A 121 -17.82 14.76 12.83
CA GLN A 121 -16.62 15.11 12.08
C GLN A 121 -15.44 15.16 13.03
N THR A 122 -14.57 14.15 12.97
CA THR A 122 -13.37 14.03 13.81
C THR A 122 -12.11 14.60 13.18
N GLU A 123 -12.13 14.80 11.86
CA GLU A 123 -10.93 15.05 11.06
C GLU A 123 -11.05 16.38 10.30
N ARG A 124 -10.00 17.20 10.32
CA ARG A 124 -9.92 18.42 9.48
C ARG A 124 -10.16 18.05 8.02
N ARG A 125 -11.09 18.74 7.37
CA ARG A 125 -11.34 18.68 5.92
C ARG A 125 -10.50 19.75 5.23
N VAL A 126 -9.84 19.38 4.14
CA VAL A 126 -9.13 20.32 3.29
C VAL A 126 -10.13 20.89 2.30
N GLU A 127 -10.55 22.14 2.50
CA GLU A 127 -11.59 22.76 1.68
C GLU A 127 -11.10 23.00 0.24
N SER A 128 -12.06 23.01 -0.71
CA SER A 128 -11.82 23.40 -2.11
C SER A 128 -10.71 22.64 -2.86
N ASN A 129 -10.39 21.41 -2.44
CA ASN A 129 -9.31 20.60 -3.01
C ASN A 129 -7.94 21.32 -3.04
N ASN A 130 -7.66 22.14 -2.03
CA ASN A 130 -6.45 22.97 -1.97
C ASN A 130 -5.29 22.30 -1.20
N HIS A 131 -5.17 20.97 -1.24
CA HIS A 131 -4.20 20.22 -0.44
C HIS A 131 -2.75 20.67 -0.68
N GLN A 132 -2.42 21.21 -1.85
CA GLN A 132 -1.11 21.80 -2.15
C GLN A 132 -0.80 23.03 -1.27
N MET A 133 -1.83 23.72 -0.76
CA MET A 133 -1.65 24.83 0.16
C MET A 133 -1.14 24.39 1.53
N ASP A 134 -1.32 23.12 1.94
CA ASP A 134 -0.65 22.60 3.14
C ASP A 134 0.88 22.72 2.97
N TRP A 135 1.42 22.40 1.79
CA TRP A 135 2.85 22.53 1.51
C TRP A 135 3.31 24.00 1.49
N VAL A 136 2.52 24.89 0.86
CA VAL A 136 2.82 26.34 0.83
C VAL A 136 2.86 26.91 2.25
N ARG A 137 1.88 26.56 3.09
CA ARG A 137 1.82 26.99 4.49
C ARG A 137 3.00 26.45 5.29
N ALA A 138 3.29 25.14 5.17
CA ALA A 138 4.42 24.52 5.86
C ALA A 138 5.76 25.20 5.53
N SER A 139 5.91 25.70 4.30
CA SER A 139 7.13 26.35 3.82
C SER A 139 7.22 27.85 4.15
N LYS A 140 6.09 28.55 4.28
CA LYS A 140 6.05 30.03 4.34
C LYS A 140 5.55 30.59 5.67
N GLU A 141 4.74 29.84 6.41
CA GLU A 141 4.23 30.28 7.71
C GLU A 141 5.20 29.91 8.83
N SER A 142 5.21 30.70 9.91
CA SER A 142 6.02 30.38 11.09
C SER A 142 5.57 29.05 11.72
N SER A 143 6.52 28.29 12.27
CA SER A 143 6.22 27.06 13.03
C SER A 143 5.21 27.29 14.15
N ASP A 144 5.20 28.49 14.73
CA ASP A 144 4.40 28.83 15.91
C ASP A 144 2.93 29.09 15.58
N SER A 145 2.62 29.35 14.31
CA SER A 145 1.27 29.77 13.88
C SER A 145 0.72 28.96 12.71
N ARG A 146 1.54 28.11 12.08
CA ARG A 146 1.12 27.36 10.89
C ARG A 146 0.13 26.27 11.27
N VAL A 147 -0.85 26.06 10.38
CA VAL A 147 -1.74 24.91 10.48
C VAL A 147 -0.97 23.66 10.10
N GLU A 148 -1.11 22.60 10.89
CA GLU A 148 -0.47 21.32 10.60
C GLU A 148 -0.98 20.74 9.26
N THR A 149 -0.04 20.22 8.46
CA THR A 149 -0.35 19.62 7.17
C THR A 149 -1.16 18.36 7.34
N LYS A 150 -2.10 18.09 6.42
CA LYS A 150 -2.96 16.91 6.51
C LYS A 150 -2.19 15.61 6.33
N SER A 151 -1.07 15.67 5.61
CA SER A 151 -0.15 14.55 5.38
C SER A 151 1.25 14.98 5.88
N ASN A 152 1.42 15.06 7.20
CA ASN A 152 2.72 15.31 7.83
C ASN A 152 3.60 14.05 7.77
N PHE A 153 4.87 14.14 8.17
CA PHE A 153 5.79 12.98 8.11
C PHE A 153 5.49 11.90 9.15
N ALA A 154 4.86 12.24 10.28
CA ALA A 154 4.45 11.26 11.28
C ALA A 154 3.37 10.30 10.73
N GLU A 155 2.53 10.78 9.80
CA GLU A 155 1.54 9.96 9.10
C GLU A 155 2.10 9.35 7.80
N SER A 156 2.70 10.19 6.95
CA SER A 156 3.13 9.80 5.59
C SER A 156 4.37 8.90 5.57
N GLY A 157 5.25 8.98 6.58
CA GLY A 157 6.40 8.08 6.73
C GLY A 157 5.97 6.63 6.92
N PRO A 158 5.25 6.29 8.01
CA PRO A 158 4.73 4.95 8.24
C PRO A 158 3.81 4.45 7.12
N PHE A 159 2.97 5.32 6.55
CA PHE A 159 2.15 4.94 5.40
C PHE A 159 3.02 4.57 4.17
N ASN A 160 4.08 5.33 3.90
CA ASN A 160 5.01 5.01 2.83
C ASN A 160 5.72 3.67 3.08
N GLU A 161 6.06 3.34 4.34
CA GLU A 161 6.65 2.05 4.71
C GLU A 161 5.74 0.87 4.35
N MET A 162 4.42 0.97 4.56
CA MET A 162 3.46 -0.02 4.05
C MET A 162 3.55 -0.17 2.52
N VAL A 163 3.62 0.95 1.79
CA VAL A 163 3.63 0.92 0.31
C VAL A 163 4.91 0.28 -0.21
N VAL A 164 6.08 0.67 0.31
CA VAL A 164 7.36 0.09 -0.11
C VAL A 164 7.52 -1.35 0.35
N MET A 165 6.88 -1.78 1.44
CA MET A 165 6.82 -3.20 1.83
C MET A 165 6.17 -4.06 0.74
N GLY A 166 5.13 -3.55 0.06
CA GLY A 166 4.56 -4.22 -1.11
C GLY A 166 5.54 -4.34 -2.28
N VAL A 167 6.37 -3.31 -2.51
CA VAL A 167 7.43 -3.34 -3.51
C VAL A 167 8.48 -4.39 -3.15
N LEU A 168 8.90 -4.48 -1.88
CA LEU A 168 9.85 -5.49 -1.40
C LEU A 168 9.31 -6.91 -1.64
N ALA A 169 8.04 -7.15 -1.31
CA ALA A 169 7.40 -8.44 -1.51
C ALA A 169 7.42 -8.89 -2.98
N VAL A 170 7.17 -7.96 -3.91
CA VAL A 170 7.23 -8.22 -5.36
C VAL A 170 8.67 -8.40 -5.86
N ARG A 171 9.63 -7.63 -5.35
CA ARG A 171 11.06 -7.79 -5.68
C ARG A 171 11.61 -9.14 -5.21
N LEU A 172 11.09 -9.66 -4.12
CA LEU A 172 11.50 -10.91 -3.49
C LEU A 172 10.60 -12.10 -3.84
N GLN A 173 9.61 -11.93 -4.73
CA GLN A 173 8.62 -12.97 -5.07
C GLN A 173 9.23 -14.29 -5.57
N GLY A 174 10.45 -14.24 -6.13
CA GLY A 174 11.16 -15.43 -6.61
C GLY A 174 11.56 -16.42 -5.49
N LEU A 175 11.45 -16.00 -4.21
CA LEU A 175 11.60 -16.89 -3.05
C LEU A 175 10.40 -17.83 -2.86
N ASN A 176 9.28 -17.61 -3.56
CA ASN A 176 8.09 -18.46 -3.57
C ASN A 176 7.57 -18.81 -2.16
N LYS A 177 7.61 -17.84 -1.26
CA LYS A 177 7.13 -18.00 0.11
C LYS A 177 6.61 -16.68 0.65
N LYS A 178 5.78 -16.79 1.67
CA LYS A 178 5.42 -15.66 2.51
C LYS A 178 6.64 -15.19 3.32
N LEU A 179 6.91 -13.90 3.28
CA LEU A 179 8.02 -13.26 4.00
C LEU A 179 7.54 -12.80 5.38
N LYS A 180 8.34 -13.05 6.40
CA LYS A 180 8.09 -12.61 7.78
C LYS A 180 8.88 -11.34 8.04
N TRP A 181 8.19 -10.30 8.50
CA TRP A 181 8.75 -8.96 8.68
C TRP A 181 8.79 -8.59 10.16
N ASP A 182 9.96 -8.12 10.60
CA ASP A 182 10.17 -7.46 11.88
C ASP A 182 10.38 -5.97 11.60
N GLY A 183 9.28 -5.20 11.72
CA GLY A 183 9.27 -3.78 11.38
C GLY A 183 10.06 -2.90 12.33
N GLU A 184 10.10 -3.24 13.61
CA GLU A 184 10.89 -2.50 14.60
C GLU A 184 12.39 -2.58 14.31
N ASN A 185 12.87 -3.74 13.86
CA ASN A 185 14.28 -3.94 13.52
C ASN A 185 14.58 -3.77 12.02
N MET A 186 13.56 -3.49 11.20
CA MET A 186 13.63 -3.34 9.75
C MET A 186 14.33 -4.52 9.07
N GLN A 187 13.82 -5.74 9.26
CA GLN A 187 14.43 -6.96 8.68
C GLN A 187 13.42 -8.07 8.36
N PHE A 188 13.74 -8.87 7.33
CA PHE A 188 13.05 -10.12 7.08
C PHE A 188 13.66 -11.23 7.95
N THR A 189 12.83 -11.96 8.69
CA THR A 189 13.30 -12.95 9.67
C THR A 189 13.35 -14.38 9.13
N ASN A 190 12.99 -14.58 7.87
CA ASN A 190 12.88 -15.92 7.27
C ASN A 190 13.53 -16.02 5.88
N ILE A 191 14.52 -15.18 5.56
CA ILE A 191 15.38 -15.32 4.38
C ILE A 191 16.72 -15.91 4.86
N ASN A 192 17.07 -17.10 4.39
CA ASN A 192 18.29 -17.79 4.78
C ASN A 192 19.48 -17.33 3.93
N THR A 193 20.69 -17.50 4.46
CA THR A 193 21.94 -17.07 3.82
C THR A 193 22.27 -17.81 2.53
N ASP A 194 21.67 -18.98 2.29
CA ASP A 194 21.88 -19.81 1.10
C ASP A 194 20.80 -19.62 0.01
N GLU A 195 19.74 -18.87 0.31
CA GLU A 195 18.70 -18.58 -0.68
C GLU A 195 19.20 -17.62 -1.75
N THR A 196 18.83 -17.91 -2.99
CA THR A 196 19.24 -17.12 -4.15
C THR A 196 18.05 -16.68 -4.98
N LEU A 197 18.22 -15.57 -5.69
CA LEU A 197 17.26 -15.02 -6.64
C LEU A 197 17.92 -14.85 -8.01
N THR A 198 17.07 -14.81 -9.03
CA THR A 198 17.44 -14.34 -10.37
C THR A 198 16.42 -13.31 -10.82
N MET A 199 16.84 -12.32 -11.58
CA MET A 199 15.94 -11.30 -12.13
C MET A 199 16.02 -11.27 -13.65
N ILE A 200 14.93 -10.86 -14.30
CA ILE A 200 14.90 -10.72 -15.76
C ILE A 200 15.67 -9.45 -16.11
N THR A 201 16.70 -9.56 -16.94
CA THR A 201 17.43 -8.39 -17.46
C THR A 201 16.84 -7.90 -18.78
N LYS A 202 16.29 -8.83 -19.57
CA LYS A 202 15.74 -8.52 -20.89
C LYS A 202 14.67 -9.52 -21.29
N MET A 203 13.65 -9.01 -21.98
CA MET A 203 12.62 -9.80 -22.63
C MET A 203 12.81 -9.73 -24.14
N ASP A 204 12.56 -10.84 -24.83
CA ASP A 204 12.49 -10.85 -26.28
C ASP A 204 11.25 -10.05 -26.75
N PRO A 205 11.44 -8.98 -27.56
CA PRO A 205 10.33 -8.15 -28.02
C PRO A 205 9.49 -8.81 -29.12
N THR A 206 9.89 -9.98 -29.63
CA THR A 206 9.17 -10.69 -30.70
C THR A 206 7.77 -11.11 -30.21
N PRO A 207 6.68 -10.71 -30.92
CA PRO A 207 5.32 -11.09 -30.53
C PRO A 207 5.16 -12.60 -30.37
N GLY A 208 4.65 -13.03 -29.20
CA GLY A 208 4.47 -14.45 -28.86
C GLY A 208 5.71 -15.14 -28.28
N SER A 209 6.85 -14.45 -28.18
CA SER A 209 8.03 -14.98 -27.49
C SER A 209 7.86 -14.89 -25.97
N PHE A 210 8.27 -15.95 -25.27
CA PHE A 210 8.36 -16.00 -23.82
C PHE A 210 9.82 -16.06 -23.34
N SER A 211 10.78 -15.90 -24.26
CA SER A 211 12.21 -15.95 -23.97
C SER A 211 12.65 -14.77 -23.11
N ARG A 212 13.52 -15.04 -22.14
CA ARG A 212 13.99 -14.09 -21.12
C ARG A 212 15.45 -14.33 -20.82
N GLU A 213 16.23 -13.26 -20.84
CA GLU A 213 17.58 -13.25 -20.28
C GLU A 213 17.47 -12.95 -18.78
N ARG A 214 18.30 -13.58 -17.96
CA ARG A 214 18.30 -13.42 -16.51
C ARG A 214 19.70 -13.13 -15.99
N THR A 215 19.77 -12.53 -14.81
CA THR A 215 21.02 -12.46 -14.04
C THR A 215 21.51 -13.86 -13.69
N GLU A 216 22.81 -13.99 -13.41
CA GLU A 216 23.29 -15.11 -12.59
C GLU A 216 22.57 -15.10 -11.23
N PRO A 217 22.41 -16.26 -10.56
CA PRO A 217 21.88 -16.32 -9.21
C PRO A 217 22.70 -15.44 -8.25
N PHE A 218 22.02 -14.63 -7.44
CA PHE A 218 22.64 -13.79 -6.42
C PHE A 218 21.98 -14.02 -5.05
N ASN A 219 22.68 -13.66 -3.97
CA ASN A 219 22.22 -13.88 -2.60
C ASN A 219 20.94 -13.08 -2.30
N ALA A 220 19.88 -13.76 -1.86
CA ALA A 220 18.59 -13.12 -1.62
C ALA A 220 18.57 -12.27 -0.35
N LEU A 221 19.30 -12.68 0.70
CA LEU A 221 19.38 -11.94 1.96
C LEU A 221 20.13 -10.62 1.77
N GLU A 222 21.31 -10.65 1.16
CA GLU A 222 22.09 -9.44 0.85
C GLU A 222 21.29 -8.47 -0.03
N PHE A 223 20.55 -9.01 -1.02
CA PHE A 223 19.68 -8.20 -1.86
C PHE A 223 18.55 -7.55 -1.06
N ALA A 224 17.87 -8.31 -0.20
CA ALA A 224 16.80 -7.78 0.65
C ALA A 224 17.32 -6.69 1.62
N GLU A 225 18.46 -6.93 2.26
CA GLU A 225 19.12 -5.96 3.14
C GLU A 225 19.49 -4.67 2.40
N GLY A 226 20.02 -4.78 1.17
CA GLY A 226 20.36 -3.62 0.35
C GLY A 226 19.15 -2.81 -0.11
N LEU A 227 17.97 -3.44 -0.25
CA LEU A 227 16.71 -2.73 -0.53
C LEU A 227 16.18 -1.98 0.69
N ILE A 228 16.40 -2.50 1.91
CA ILE A 228 15.94 -1.89 3.16
C ILE A 228 16.91 -0.78 3.61
N ARG A 229 18.22 -1.07 3.56
CA ARG A 229 19.30 -0.18 3.96
C ARG A 229 20.21 0.00 2.75
N THR A 230 19.86 0.97 1.92
CA THR A 230 20.63 1.28 0.72
C THR A 230 22.04 1.73 1.09
N ASN A 231 23.03 0.98 0.62
CA ASN A 231 24.42 1.42 0.62
C ASN A 231 24.59 2.52 -0.42
N TYR A 232 24.63 3.76 0.05
CA TYR A 232 24.93 4.88 -0.82
C TYR A 232 26.38 4.86 -1.28
N ARG A 233 26.65 5.56 -2.39
CA ARG A 233 28.03 5.76 -2.88
C ARG A 233 28.92 6.34 -1.77
N GLU A 234 30.21 6.02 -1.81
CA GLU A 234 31.18 6.50 -0.83
C GLU A 234 31.08 8.03 -0.63
N GLY A 235 31.06 8.47 0.63
CA GLY A 235 30.87 9.87 1.02
C GLY A 235 29.40 10.34 1.07
N TRP A 236 28.43 9.47 0.80
CA TRP A 236 27.00 9.78 0.91
C TRP A 236 26.39 9.00 2.06
N SER A 237 25.64 9.69 2.92
CA SER A 237 24.83 9.11 3.97
C SER A 237 23.51 9.87 4.06
N LEU A 238 22.45 9.19 4.49
CA LEU A 238 21.28 9.90 4.99
C LEU A 238 21.59 10.44 6.39
N PRO A 239 20.94 11.56 6.80
CA PRO A 239 20.87 11.92 8.20
C PRO A 239 20.26 10.78 9.01
N ASP A 240 20.63 10.68 10.28
CA ASP A 240 19.94 9.77 11.20
C ASP A 240 18.44 10.11 11.24
N MET A 241 17.60 9.09 11.36
CA MET A 241 16.16 9.29 11.54
C MET A 241 15.93 10.16 12.80
N PRO A 242 14.98 11.10 12.76
CA PRO A 242 14.63 11.88 13.94
C PRO A 242 14.27 10.95 15.10
N ALA A 243 14.85 11.20 16.28
CA ALA A 243 14.54 10.48 17.51
C ALA A 243 13.13 10.81 18.05
#